data_AF-A0A8J6S7W2-F1
#
_entry.id   AF-A0A8J6S7W2-F1
#
_cell.length_a   1.000
_cell.length_b   1.000
_cell.length_c   1.000
_cell.angle_alpha   90.00
_cell.angle_beta   90.00
_cell.angle_gamma   90.00
#
_symmetry.space_group_name_H-M   'P 1'
#
loop_
_entity.id
_entity.type
_entity.pdbx_description
1 polymer ?
#
loop_
_entity_poly.entity_id
_entity_poly.type
_entity_poly.pdbx_seq_one_letter_code
_entity_poly.pdbx_strand_id
1 'polypeptide(L)'
;MLKTVEGIYQNGQIELTELPQDVSDRTQVLITFLDPGKIDPTKVRQLIDQLETIAGIQQGFEELERGQTRPIEDFIQEMQQKYDISG
;
A
#
# COMPACT_ATOMS: atom_id res chain seq x y z
N MET A 1 -1.99 -0.34 -7.69
CA MET A 1 -1.51 -0.39 -6.30
C MET A 1 -1.57 1.00 -5.70
N LEU A 2 -2.21 1.15 -4.54
CA LEU A 2 -2.20 2.40 -3.79
C LEU A 2 -0.80 2.59 -3.18
N LYS A 3 -0.23 3.80 -3.28
CA LYS A 3 1.05 4.14 -2.66
C LYS A 3 0.85 5.39 -1.82
N THR A 4 1.39 5.34 -0.61
CA THR A 4 1.32 6.46 0.33
C THR A 4 2.69 7.09 0.44
N VAL A 5 2.75 8.41 0.29
CA VAL A 5 3.97 9.20 0.41
C VAL A 5 3.70 10.37 1.35
N GLU A 6 4.63 10.64 2.25
CA GLU A 6 4.57 11.83 3.10
C GLU A 6 5.01 13.07 2.31
N GLY A 7 4.31 14.18 2.50
CA GLY A 7 4.64 15.45 1.88
C GLY A 7 4.41 16.61 2.83
N ILE A 8 5.20 17.66 2.66
CA ILE A 8 5.09 18.91 3.41
C ILE A 8 4.43 19.95 2.51
N TYR A 9 3.36 20.59 3.00
CA TYR A 9 2.74 21.70 2.30
C TYR A 9 3.42 23.02 2.68
N GLN A 10 4.09 23.65 1.72
CA GLN A 10 4.77 24.92 1.91
C GLN A 10 4.66 25.78 0.64
N ASN A 11 4.42 27.08 0.82
CA ASN A 11 4.34 28.06 -0.29
C ASN A 11 3.36 27.70 -1.41
N GLY A 12 2.24 27.04 -1.08
CA GLY A 12 1.26 26.62 -2.09
C GLY A 12 1.64 25.36 -2.86
N GLN A 13 2.72 24.68 -2.48
CA GLN A 13 3.22 23.46 -3.11
C GLN A 13 3.32 22.33 -2.09
N ILE A 14 3.22 21.10 -2.59
CA ILE A 14 3.46 19.89 -1.79
C ILE A 14 4.84 19.38 -2.17
N GLU A 15 5.75 19.45 -1.20
CA GLU A 15 7.10 18.90 -1.33
C GLU A 15 7.08 17.46 -0.81
N LEU A 16 7.26 16.49 -1.71
CA LEU A 16 7.36 15.08 -1.33
C LEU A 16 8.70 14.84 -0.64
N THR A 17 8.69 14.14 0.49
CA THR A 17 9.93 13.77 1.19
C THR A 17 10.67 12.64 0.47
N GLU A 18 9.94 11.85 -0.31
CA GLU A 18 10.46 10.79 -1.17
C GLU A 18 9.67 10.72 -2.49
N LEU A 19 10.34 10.34 -3.58
CA LEU A 19 9.66 10.12 -4.86
C LEU A 19 9.11 8.69 -4.90
N PRO A 20 7.80 8.49 -5.11
CA PRO A 20 7.25 7.15 -5.21
C PRO A 20 7.80 6.47 -6.47
N GLN A 21 8.46 5.33 -6.28
CA GLN A 21 8.90 4.45 -7.37
C GLN A 21 7.70 3.72 -7.97
N ASP A 22 7.82 3.24 -9.21
CA ASP A 22 6.80 2.41 -9.89
C ASP A 22 5.37 2.97 -9.87
N VAL A 23 5.21 4.29 -10.04
CA VAL A 23 3.92 4.93 -10.27
C VAL A 23 3.83 5.34 -11.74
N SER A 24 2.76 4.92 -12.41
CA SER A 24 2.54 5.22 -13.82
C SER A 24 2.24 6.71 -14.04
N ASP A 25 2.65 7.24 -15.18
CA ASP A 25 2.27 8.57 -15.63
C ASP A 25 0.74 8.73 -15.62
N ARG A 26 0.26 9.91 -15.21
CA ARG A 26 -1.17 10.26 -15.10
C ARG A 26 -1.98 9.46 -14.07
N THR A 27 -1.31 8.82 -13.11
CA THR A 27 -1.99 8.26 -11.94
C THR A 27 -2.75 9.36 -11.19
N GLN A 28 -4.01 9.09 -10.84
CA GLN A 28 -4.81 10.01 -10.02
C GLN A 28 -4.31 10.01 -8.58
N VAL A 29 -4.26 11.20 -7.96
CA VAL A 29 -3.80 11.39 -6.58
C VAL A 29 -4.89 11.98 -5.70
N LEU A 30 -4.93 11.57 -4.43
CA LEU A 30 -5.75 12.17 -3.38
C LEU A 30 -4.83 12.89 -2.41
N ILE A 31 -5.15 14.15 -2.09
CA ILE A 31 -4.39 14.96 -1.15
C ILE A 31 -5.33 15.41 -0.02
N THR A 32 -4.92 15.18 1.22
CA THR A 32 -5.64 15.62 2.40
C THR A 32 -4.71 16.46 3.28
N PHE A 33 -5.09 17.72 3.52
CA PHE A 33 -4.36 18.60 4.42
C PHE A 33 -4.78 18.35 5.87
N LEU A 34 -3.81 18.04 6.72
CA LEU A 34 -4.05 17.79 8.14
C LEU A 34 -3.77 19.05 8.94
N ASP A 35 -4.68 19.40 9.85
CA ASP A 35 -4.49 20.52 10.76
C ASP A 35 -3.62 20.07 11.95
N PRO A 36 -2.38 20.58 12.10
CA PRO A 36 -1.47 20.15 13.15
C PRO A 36 -2.08 20.47 14.52
N GLY A 37 -2.34 19.42 15.30
CA GLY A 37 -2.91 19.51 16.65
C GLY A 37 -4.42 19.25 16.73
N LYS A 38 -5.14 19.10 15.61
CA LYS A 38 -6.55 18.64 15.62
C LYS A 38 -6.71 17.19 15.18
N ILE A 39 -5.76 16.70 14.39
CA ILE A 39 -5.80 15.33 13.86
C ILE A 39 -4.63 14.56 14.43
N ASP A 40 -4.93 13.40 15.01
CA ASP A 40 -3.93 12.43 15.43
C ASP A 40 -3.30 11.78 14.19
N PRO A 41 -2.00 11.99 13.93
CA PRO A 41 -1.31 11.41 12.77
C PRO A 41 -1.42 9.88 12.72
N THR A 42 -1.54 9.23 13.88
CA THR A 42 -1.69 7.77 13.98
C THR A 42 -2.99 7.30 13.33
N LYS A 43 -4.09 8.04 13.53
CA LYS A 43 -5.40 7.70 12.94
C LYS A 43 -5.41 7.85 11.43
N VAL A 44 -4.70 8.85 10.91
CA VAL A 44 -4.57 9.05 9.46
C VAL A 44 -3.79 7.90 8.85
N ARG A 45 -2.69 7.49 9.48
CA ARG A 45 -1.92 6.32 9.04
C ARG A 45 -2.75 5.04 9.08
N GLN A 46 -3.55 4.83 10.12
CA GLN A 46 -4.47 3.69 10.20
C GLN A 46 -5.51 3.68 9.06
N LEU A 47 -6.08 4.84 8.72
CA LEU A 47 -7.02 4.92 7.59
C LEU A 47 -6.32 4.58 6.27
N ILE A 48 -5.08 5.03 6.09
CA ILE A 48 -4.28 4.70 4.93
C ILE A 48 -4.02 3.18 4.85
N ASP A 49 -3.58 2.57 5.96
CA ASP A 49 -3.33 1.12 6.02
C ASP A 49 -4.61 0.32 5.68
N GLN A 50 -5.78 0.83 6.08
CA GLN A 50 -7.08 0.24 5.71
C GLN A 50 -7.35 0.33 4.21
N LEU A 51 -7.06 1.47 3.57
CA LEU A 51 -7.22 1.64 2.13
C LEU A 51 -6.27 0.74 1.35
N GLU A 52 -5.01 0.61 1.79
CA GLU A 52 -4.04 -0.31 1.19
C GLU A 52 -4.49 -1.77 1.32
N THR A 53 -5.02 -2.15 2.48
CA THR A 53 -5.59 -3.49 2.70
C THR A 53 -6.73 -3.78 1.74
N ILE A 54 -7.68 -2.84 1.59
CA ILE A 54 -8.82 -2.99 0.66
C ILE A 54 -8.30 -3.13 -0.78
N ALA A 55 -7.34 -2.31 -1.19
CA ALA A 55 -6.76 -2.38 -2.54
C ALA A 55 -6.05 -3.71 -2.79
N GLY A 56 -5.30 -4.23 -1.81
CA GLY A 56 -4.65 -5.55 -1.89
C GLY A 56 -5.66 -6.69 -2.02
N ILE A 57 -6.77 -6.64 -1.28
CA ILE A 57 -7.85 -7.63 -1.38
C ILE A 57 -8.47 -7.59 -2.78
N GLN A 58 -8.78 -6.40 -3.31
CA GLN A 58 -9.33 -6.24 -4.66
C GLN A 58 -8.40 -6.82 -5.72
N GLN A 59 -7.10 -6.54 -5.63
CA GLN A 59 -6.09 -7.13 -6.51
C GLN A 59 -6.08 -8.66 -6.42
N GLY A 60 -6.13 -9.23 -5.21
CA GLY A 60 -6.20 -10.68 -5.03
C GLY A 60 -7.42 -11.29 -5.72
N PHE A 61 -8.59 -10.64 -5.67
CA PHE A 61 -9.76 -11.09 -6.42
C PHE A 61 -9.56 -11.03 -7.93
N GLU A 62 -8.95 -9.98 -8.46
CA GLU A 62 -8.64 -9.91 -9.90
C GLU A 62 -7.66 -11.00 -10.35
N GLU A 63 -6.67 -11.35 -9.52
CA GLU A 63 -5.72 -12.44 -9.78
C GLU A 63 -6.45 -13.79 -9.79
N LEU A 64 -7.35 -14.03 -8.83
CA LEU A 64 -8.22 -15.20 -8.79
C LEU A 64 -9.07 -15.33 -10.07
N GLU A 65 -9.74 -14.25 -10.48
CA GLU A 65 -10.57 -14.22 -11.69
C GLU A 65 -9.76 -14.47 -12.98
N ARG A 66 -8.51 -14.00 -13.02
CA ARG A 66 -7.57 -14.24 -14.12
C ARG A 66 -6.93 -15.63 -14.10
N GLY A 67 -7.23 -16.45 -13.09
CA GLY A 67 -6.59 -17.75 -12.89
C GLY A 67 -5.11 -17.65 -12.50
N GLN A 68 -4.66 -16.47 -12.06
CA GLN A 68 -3.30 -16.21 -11.56
C GLN A 68 -3.20 -16.65 -10.10
N THR A 69 -3.51 -17.92 -9.86
CA THR A 69 -3.45 -18.55 -8.54
C THR A 69 -2.23 -19.45 -8.46
N ARG A 70 -1.85 -19.82 -7.24
CA ARG A 70 -0.84 -20.85 -7.00
C ARG A 70 -1.42 -21.96 -6.12
N PRO A 71 -0.98 -23.21 -6.30
CA PRO A 71 -1.26 -24.30 -5.37
C PRO A 71 -0.82 -23.93 -3.95
N ILE A 72 -1.56 -24.43 -2.95
CA ILE A 72 -1.24 -24.16 -1.55
C ILE A 72 0.05 -24.88 -1.12
N GLU A 73 0.34 -26.02 -1.74
CA GLU A 73 1.55 -26.81 -1.52
C GLU A 73 2.82 -26.03 -1.90
N ASP A 74 2.79 -25.33 -3.04
CA ASP A 74 3.91 -24.51 -3.51
C ASP A 74 4.20 -23.36 -2.53
N PHE A 75 3.15 -22.74 -1.99
CA PHE A 75 3.29 -21.71 -0.95
C PHE A 75 3.91 -22.25 0.33
N ILE A 76 3.44 -23.41 0.82
CA ILE A 76 3.96 -24.03 2.04
C ILE A 76 5.45 -24.33 1.86
N GLN A 77 5.84 -24.91 0.72
CA GLN A 77 7.23 -25.24 0.44
C GLN A 77 8.13 -23.99 0.39
N GLU A 78 7.67 -22.90 -0.25
CA GLU A 78 8.39 -21.61 -0.25
C GLU A 78 8.63 -21.10 1.18
N MET A 79 7.59 -21.12 2.02
CA MET A 79 7.68 -20.63 3.39
C MET A 79 8.60 -21.48 4.25
N GLN A 80 8.58 -22.81 4.08
CA GLN A 80 9.51 -23.72 4.75
C GLN A 80 10.96 -23.44 4.34
N GLN A 81 11.23 -23.23 3.05
CA GLN A 81 12.58 -22.91 2.56
C GLN A 81 13.07 -21.54 3.05
N LYS A 82 12.19 -20.53 3.04
CA LYS A 82 12.57 -19.14 3.35
C LYS A 82 12.77 -18.89 4.84
N TYR A 83 12.03 -19.60 5.69
CA TYR A 83 12.00 -19.36 7.14
C TYR A 83 12.44 -20.58 7.96
N ASP A 84 12.93 -21.63 7.30
CA ASP A 84 13.38 -22.89 7.91
C ASP A 84 12.33 -23.50 8.86
N ILE A 85 11.05 -23.32 8.53
CA ILE A 85 9.93 -23.81 9.35
C ILE A 85 9.85 -25.31 9.11
N SER A 86 10.47 -26.09 9.99
CA SER A 86 10.27 -27.53 10.03
C SER A 86 8.81 -27.83 10.36
N GLY A 87 8.11 -28.50 9.45
CA GLY A 87 6.74 -28.99 9.65
C GLY A 87 6.65 -30.10 10.68
#